data_AF-A0A2C8F5T4-F1
#
_entry.id   AF-A0A2C8F5T4-F1
#
_cell.length_a   1.000
_cell.length_b   1.000
_cell.length_c   1.000
_cell.angle_alpha   90.00
_cell.angle_beta   90.00
_cell.angle_gamma   90.00
#
_symmetry.space_group_name_H-M   'P 1'
#
loop_
_entity.id
_entity.type
_entity.pdbx_description
1 polymer ?
#
loop_
_entity_poly.entity_id
_entity_poly.type
_entity_poly.pdbx_seq_one_letter_code
_entity_poly.pdbx_strand_id
1 'polypeptide(L)'
;MSVKQAVDNQFLESMEGKHPFLKRMFTVFISQEPKRIGEIRQAIEDRDMEKLRHLAHALKGGAATMGVTGVRDCCLLLENASKNQDMTEAQSLIDTLESEIQDAYAFMFTFLAEH
;
A
#
# COMPACT_ATOMS: atom_id res chain seq x y z
N MET A 1 2.12 22.99 8.94
CA MET A 1 2.01 21.97 7.89
C MET A 1 1.61 20.68 8.60
N SER A 2 0.39 20.17 8.38
CA SER A 2 0.07 18.81 8.87
C SER A 2 0.98 17.84 8.14
N VAL A 3 1.79 17.09 8.87
CA VAL A 3 2.46 15.91 8.33
C VAL A 3 1.37 15.00 7.80
N LYS A 4 1.39 14.69 6.50
CA LYS A 4 0.49 13.69 5.93
C LYS A 4 0.78 12.38 6.66
N GLN A 5 -0.18 11.90 7.43
CA GLN A 5 -0.01 10.69 8.22
C GLN A 5 -0.29 9.48 7.34
N ALA A 6 0.69 8.59 7.21
CA ALA A 6 0.62 7.45 6.29
C ALA A 6 -0.41 6.38 6.68
N VAL A 7 -0.76 6.34 7.97
CA VAL A 7 -1.78 5.47 8.54
C VAL A 7 -2.90 6.32 9.12
N ASP A 8 -4.14 5.94 8.82
CA ASP A 8 -5.35 6.63 9.26
C ASP A 8 -5.49 6.69 10.79
N ASN A 9 -5.90 7.85 11.31
CA ASN A 9 -6.03 8.07 12.75
C ASN A 9 -7.17 7.29 13.38
N GLN A 10 -8.31 7.16 12.71
CA GLN A 10 -9.44 6.40 13.22
C GLN A 10 -9.07 4.90 13.32
N PHE A 11 -8.29 4.39 12.37
CA PHE A 11 -7.72 3.05 12.48
C PHE A 11 -6.80 2.92 13.70
N LEU A 12 -5.88 3.87 13.93
CA LEU A 12 -4.98 3.84 15.09
C LEU A 12 -5.73 3.90 16.43
N GLU A 13 -6.75 4.76 16.54
CA GLU A 13 -7.65 4.84 17.70
C GLU A 13 -8.36 3.50 17.95
N SER A 14 -8.84 2.83 16.89
CA SER A 14 -9.49 1.51 17.02
C SER A 14 -8.55 0.39 17.53
N MET A 15 -7.24 0.62 17.42
CA MET A 15 -6.16 -0.28 17.83
C MET A 15 -5.52 0.11 19.17
N GLU A 16 -6.03 1.15 19.84
CA GLU A 16 -5.56 1.56 21.17
C GLU A 16 -5.62 0.38 22.16
N GLY A 17 -4.55 0.22 22.95
CA GLY A 17 -4.39 -0.90 23.88
C GLY A 17 -4.10 -2.26 23.21
N LYS A 18 -4.02 -2.34 21.87
CA LYS A 18 -3.73 -3.58 21.12
C LYS A 18 -2.36 -3.54 20.43
N HIS A 19 -1.40 -2.77 20.95
CA HIS A 19 -0.05 -2.64 20.36
C HIS A 19 0.59 -3.97 19.97
N PRO A 20 0.59 -5.05 20.79
CA PRO A 20 1.22 -6.32 20.38
C PRO A 20 0.58 -6.94 19.14
N PHE A 21 -0.72 -6.76 18.93
CA PHE A 21 -1.42 -7.22 17.74
C PHE A 21 -1.06 -6.35 16.53
N LEU A 22 -1.11 -5.02 16.70
CA LEU A 22 -0.78 -4.08 15.63
C LEU A 22 0.69 -4.22 15.17
N LYS A 23 1.64 -4.43 16.09
CA LYS A 23 3.05 -4.72 15.75
C LYS A 23 3.20 -5.97 14.87
N ARG A 24 2.45 -7.05 15.18
CA ARG A 24 2.45 -8.26 14.34
C ARG A 24 1.89 -7.98 12.96
N MET A 25 0.78 -7.25 12.88
CA MET A 25 0.17 -6.85 11.61
C MET A 25 1.16 -6.05 10.73
N PHE A 26 1.80 -5.02 11.28
CA PHE A 26 2.81 -4.24 10.57
C PHE A 26 4.02 -5.06 10.15
N THR A 27 4.52 -5.94 11.02
CA THR A 27 5.64 -6.84 10.68
C THR A 27 5.32 -7.71 9.47
N VAL A 28 4.11 -8.28 9.43
CA VAL A 28 3.64 -9.09 8.29
C VAL A 28 3.57 -8.25 7.02
N PHE A 29 2.97 -7.06 7.09
CA PHE A 29 2.85 -6.17 5.93
C PHE A 29 4.21 -5.76 5.35
N ILE A 30 5.13 -5.32 6.21
CA ILE A 30 6.52 -4.95 5.83
C ILE A 30 7.23 -6.13 5.17
N SER A 31 7.00 -7.37 5.64
CA SER A 31 7.68 -8.55 5.09
C SER A 31 7.15 -9.02 3.73
N GLN A 32 5.87 -8.80 3.42
CA GLN A 32 5.23 -9.37 2.24
C GLN A 32 5.12 -8.39 1.08
N GLU A 33 4.76 -7.15 1.36
CA GLU A 33 4.40 -6.20 0.30
C GLU A 33 5.57 -5.71 -0.58
N PRO A 34 6.86 -5.65 -0.15
CA PRO A 34 7.95 -5.24 -1.04
C PRO A 34 8.05 -6.12 -2.29
N LYS A 35 7.85 -7.43 -2.13
CA LYS A 35 7.83 -8.37 -3.26
C LYS A 35 6.66 -8.06 -4.20
N ARG A 36 5.47 -7.79 -3.65
CA ARG A 36 4.27 -7.49 -4.46
C ARG A 36 4.42 -6.19 -5.25
N ILE A 37 5.05 -5.18 -4.67
CA ILE A 37 5.29 -3.90 -5.36
C ILE A 37 6.27 -4.09 -6.52
N GLY A 38 7.32 -4.89 -6.32
CA GLY A 38 8.20 -5.30 -7.42
C GLY A 38 7.46 -6.05 -8.53
N GLU A 39 6.54 -6.96 -8.18
CA GLU A 39 5.70 -7.67 -9.15
C GLU A 39 4.72 -6.74 -9.88
N ILE A 40 4.21 -5.69 -9.23
CA ILE A 40 3.35 -4.66 -9.84
C ILE A 40 4.15 -3.88 -10.88
N ARG A 41 5.35 -3.40 -10.52
CA ARG A 41 6.26 -2.71 -11.45
C ARG A 41 6.57 -3.59 -12.67
N GLN A 42 6.90 -4.86 -12.44
CA GLN A 42 7.15 -5.80 -13.53
C GLN A 42 5.91 -6.01 -14.41
N ALA A 43 4.71 -6.13 -13.84
CA ALA A 43 3.49 -6.28 -14.63
C ALA A 43 3.22 -5.06 -15.53
N ILE A 44 3.57 -3.85 -15.08
CA ILE A 44 3.49 -2.63 -15.89
C ILE A 44 4.50 -2.67 -17.04
N GLU A 45 5.75 -3.06 -16.76
CA GLU A 45 6.82 -3.19 -17.77
C GLU A 45 6.47 -4.25 -18.83
N ASP A 46 5.93 -5.39 -18.40
CA ASP A 46 5.50 -6.49 -19.25
C ASP A 46 4.17 -6.19 -19.99
N ARG A 47 3.51 -5.07 -19.65
CA ARG A 47 2.16 -4.69 -20.12
C ARG A 47 1.08 -5.73 -19.82
N ASP A 48 1.26 -6.49 -18.73
CA ASP A 48 0.32 -7.51 -18.27
C ASP A 48 -0.75 -6.89 -17.36
N MET A 49 -1.80 -6.34 -17.99
CA MET A 49 -2.87 -5.63 -17.28
C MET A 49 -3.72 -6.52 -16.38
N GLU A 50 -3.88 -7.81 -16.70
CA GLU A 50 -4.62 -8.72 -15.82
C GLU A 50 -3.81 -9.01 -14.55
N LYS A 51 -2.52 -9.31 -14.69
CA LYS A 51 -1.64 -9.49 -13.54
C LYS A 51 -1.54 -8.22 -12.69
N LEU A 52 -1.40 -7.05 -13.33
CA LEU A 52 -1.41 -5.76 -12.64
C LEU A 52 -2.67 -5.58 -11.81
N ARG A 53 -3.86 -5.82 -12.41
CA ARG A 53 -5.15 -5.73 -11.71
C ARG A 53 -5.20 -6.63 -10.49
N HIS A 54 -4.76 -7.89 -10.62
CA HIS A 54 -4.78 -8.84 -9.52
C HIS A 54 -3.84 -8.46 -8.37
N LEU A 55 -2.62 -8.01 -8.70
CA LEU A 55 -1.64 -7.57 -7.70
C LEU A 55 -2.09 -6.30 -6.99
N ALA A 56 -2.57 -5.30 -7.73
CA ALA A 56 -3.13 -4.06 -7.18
C ALA A 56 -4.31 -4.36 -6.26
N HIS A 57 -5.21 -5.28 -6.65
CA HIS A 57 -6.33 -5.70 -5.81
C HIS A 57 -5.90 -6.34 -4.50
N ALA A 58 -4.92 -7.23 -4.56
CA ALA A 58 -4.41 -7.90 -3.37
C ALA A 58 -3.74 -6.90 -2.42
N LEU A 59 -2.90 -5.99 -2.94
CA LEU A 59 -2.26 -4.93 -2.14
C LEU A 59 -3.28 -3.96 -1.54
N LYS A 60 -4.31 -3.57 -2.30
CA LYS A 60 -5.41 -2.72 -1.82
C LYS A 60 -6.07 -3.28 -0.56
N GLY A 61 -6.36 -4.59 -0.55
CA GLY A 61 -6.98 -5.25 0.59
C GLY A 61 -6.08 -5.24 1.83
N GLY A 62 -4.79 -5.52 1.65
CA GLY A 62 -3.79 -5.41 2.73
C GLY A 62 -3.69 -3.98 3.27
N ALA A 63 -3.55 -2.99 2.40
CA ALA A 63 -3.46 -1.59 2.76
C ALA A 63 -4.70 -1.08 3.50
N ALA A 64 -5.90 -1.44 3.03
CA ALA A 64 -7.16 -1.11 3.71
C ALA A 64 -7.24 -1.71 5.12
N THR A 65 -6.78 -2.95 5.29
CA THR A 65 -6.75 -3.64 6.60
C THR A 65 -5.78 -2.98 7.59
N MET A 66 -4.74 -2.31 7.07
CA MET A 66 -3.72 -1.62 7.87
C MET A 66 -4.00 -0.12 8.06
N GLY A 67 -5.11 0.39 7.55
CA GLY A 67 -5.40 1.83 7.58
C GLY A 67 -4.47 2.67 6.70
N VAL A 68 -3.75 2.07 5.75
CA VAL A 68 -2.82 2.77 4.84
C VAL A 68 -3.60 3.29 3.62
N THR A 69 -4.26 4.43 3.79
CA THR A 69 -5.24 4.95 2.83
C THR A 69 -4.61 5.38 1.50
N GLY A 70 -3.43 5.99 1.51
CA GLY A 70 -2.74 6.41 0.28
C GLY A 70 -2.41 5.23 -0.65
N VAL A 71 -1.84 4.15 -0.10
CA VAL A 71 -1.57 2.91 -0.85
C VAL A 71 -2.86 2.27 -1.35
N ARG A 72 -3.90 2.21 -0.51
CA ARG A 72 -5.21 1.67 -0.89
C ARG A 72 -5.79 2.42 -2.09
N ASP A 73 -5.77 3.75 -2.04
CA ASP A 73 -6.37 4.60 -3.06
C ASP A 73 -5.57 4.55 -4.37
N CYS A 74 -4.23 4.54 -4.31
CA CYS A 74 -3.39 4.33 -5.48
C CYS A 74 -3.63 2.95 -6.12
N CYS A 75 -3.78 1.89 -5.33
CA CYS A 75 -4.10 0.56 -5.86
C CYS A 75 -5.48 0.51 -6.53
N LEU A 76 -6.46 1.27 -6.02
CA LEU A 76 -7.78 1.39 -6.67
C LEU A 76 -7.65 2.08 -8.04
N LEU A 77 -6.82 3.11 -8.16
CA LEU A 77 -6.55 3.77 -9.43
C LEU A 77 -5.84 2.80 -10.41
N LEU A 78 -4.85 2.04 -9.95
CA LEU A 78 -4.19 1.00 -10.76
C LEU A 78 -5.16 -0.09 -11.21
N GLU A 79 -6.08 -0.55 -10.36
CA GLU A 79 -7.14 -1.49 -10.75
C GLU A 79 -8.03 -0.91 -11.86
N ASN A 80 -8.37 0.37 -11.78
CA ASN A 80 -9.22 1.03 -12.77
C ASN A 80 -8.47 1.24 -14.09
N ALA A 81 -7.21 1.70 -14.05
CA ALA A 81 -6.35 1.80 -15.22
C ALA A 81 -6.20 0.44 -15.92
N SER A 82 -5.99 -0.63 -15.14
CA SER A 82 -5.92 -2.01 -15.64
C SER A 82 -7.19 -2.44 -16.37
N LYS A 83 -8.37 -2.21 -15.75
CA LYS A 83 -9.68 -2.52 -16.37
C LYS A 83 -9.92 -1.74 -17.65
N ASN A 84 -9.45 -0.50 -17.71
CA ASN A 84 -9.59 0.38 -18.87
C ASN A 84 -8.51 0.15 -19.94
N GLN A 85 -7.55 -0.76 -19.69
CA GLN A 85 -6.37 -0.98 -20.55
C GLN A 85 -5.54 0.30 -20.76
N ASP A 86 -5.56 1.21 -19.78
CA ASP A 86 -4.83 2.48 -19.83
C ASP A 86 -3.42 2.30 -19.25
N MET A 87 -2.49 1.90 -20.13
CA MET A 87 -1.09 1.71 -19.75
C MET A 87 -0.39 3.02 -19.35
N THR A 88 -0.81 4.16 -19.90
CA THR A 88 -0.19 5.45 -19.61
C THR A 88 -0.51 5.87 -18.19
N GLU A 89 -1.78 5.72 -17.78
CA GLU A 89 -2.21 5.97 -16.42
C GLU A 89 -1.58 4.95 -15.44
N ALA A 90 -1.50 3.67 -15.79
CA ALA A 90 -0.82 2.69 -14.95
C ALA A 90 0.66 3.05 -14.69
N GLN A 91 1.36 3.53 -15.73
CA GLN A 91 2.76 3.99 -15.62
C GLN A 91 2.90 5.27 -14.81
N SER A 92 1.93 6.20 -14.85
CA SER A 92 2.00 7.43 -14.05
C SER A 92 1.80 7.16 -12.54
N LEU A 93 1.10 6.06 -12.20
CA LEU A 93 0.73 5.73 -10.83
C LEU A 93 1.81 4.94 -10.07
N ILE A 94 2.75 4.26 -10.73
CA ILE A 94 3.73 3.40 -10.04
C ILE A 94 4.64 4.17 -9.08
N ASP A 95 5.12 5.34 -9.49
CA ASP A 95 5.98 6.17 -8.64
C ASP A 95 5.19 6.74 -7.45
N THR A 96 3.89 7.01 -7.65
CA THR A 96 2.99 7.39 -6.56
C THR A 96 2.82 6.23 -5.57
N LEU A 97 2.57 5.00 -6.06
CA LEU A 97 2.43 3.83 -5.19
C LEU A 97 3.70 3.60 -4.34
N GLU A 98 4.87 3.73 -4.94
CA GLU A 98 6.16 3.57 -4.25
C GLU A 98 6.43 4.69 -3.24
N SER A 99 5.99 5.93 -3.52
CA SER A 99 6.05 6.99 -2.51
C SER A 99 5.13 6.68 -1.33
N GLU A 100 3.88 6.28 -1.60
CA GLU A 100 2.90 5.99 -0.56
C GLU A 100 3.32 4.81 0.34
N ILE A 101 3.95 3.77 -0.25
CA ILE A 101 4.43 2.64 0.56
C ILE A 101 5.65 3.01 1.39
N GLN A 102 6.54 3.88 0.90
CA GLN A 102 7.69 4.36 1.66
C GLN A 102 7.23 5.15 2.90
N ASP A 103 6.24 6.02 2.73
CA ASP A 103 5.60 6.74 3.84
C ASP A 103 5.00 5.76 4.85
N ALA A 104 4.31 4.72 4.38
CA ALA A 104 3.72 3.70 5.24
C ALA A 104 4.79 2.92 6.02
N TYR A 105 5.88 2.51 5.37
CA TYR A 105 6.98 1.80 6.04
C TYR A 105 7.69 2.67 7.06
N ALA A 106 7.96 3.94 6.75
CA ALA A 106 8.57 4.87 7.70
C ALA A 106 7.72 4.99 8.98
N PHE A 107 6.40 5.13 8.82
CA PHE A 107 5.47 5.14 9.96
C PHE A 107 5.52 3.82 10.74
N MET A 108 5.39 2.68 10.06
CA MET A 108 5.34 1.37 10.72
C MET A 108 6.65 1.04 11.46
N PHE A 109 7.82 1.36 10.89
CA PHE A 109 9.10 1.17 11.57
C PHE A 109 9.25 2.06 12.80
N THR A 110 8.82 3.32 12.72
CA THR A 110 8.79 4.23 13.88
C THR A 110 7.89 3.66 14.98
N PHE A 111 6.68 3.25 14.63
CA PHE A 111 5.74 2.63 15.58
C PHE A 111 6.31 1.36 16.24
N LEU A 112 7.01 0.51 15.48
CA LEU A 112 7.62 -0.72 15.98
C LEU A 112 8.79 -0.47 16.96
N ALA A 113 9.42 0.69 16.87
CA ALA A 113 10.53 1.09 17.73
C ALA A 113 10.06 1.78 19.02
N GLU A 114 8.94 2.51 18.98
CA GLU A 114 8.39 3.29 20.10
C GLU A 114 7.48 2.50 21.04
N HIS A 115 6.89 1.40 20.54
CA HIS A 115 6.00 0.49 21.26
C HIS A 115 6.50 -0.93 21.08
#